data_AF-T0PHD4-F1
#
_entry.id   AF-T0PHD4-F1
#
_cell.length_a   1.000
_cell.length_b   1.000
_cell.length_c   1.000
_cell.angle_alpha   90.00
_cell.angle_beta   90.00
_cell.angle_gamma   90.00
#
_symmetry.space_group_name_H-M   'P 1'
#
loop_
_entity.id
_entity.type
_entity.pdbx_description
1 polymer ?
#
loop_
_entity_poly.entity_id
_entity_poly.type
_entity_poly.pdbx_seq_one_letter_code
_entity_poly.pdbx_strand_id
1 'polypeptide(L)'
;MAATFVSTILAQPAIASIVFAFQLGVYEDVRTAFHACSELDEFIAEQCCYVCDASFGQAFAPSAEWPSDPTTGPVRFSALALNKSRRDDRLPLHVAIYNGLLPLTKRILRCRPDFA
;
A
#
# COMPACT_ATOMS: atom_id res chain seq x y z
N MET A 1 35.94 9.42 -12.13
CA MET A 1 35.01 8.59 -11.33
C MET A 1 33.61 9.03 -11.73
N ALA A 2 32.77 8.14 -12.26
CA ALA A 2 31.45 8.53 -12.74
C ALA A 2 30.49 8.69 -11.56
N ALA A 3 29.78 9.82 -11.49
CA ALA A 3 28.71 10.02 -10.52
C ALA A 3 27.55 9.08 -10.89
N THR A 4 27.37 8.01 -10.12
CA THR A 4 26.22 7.11 -10.23
C THR A 4 25.13 7.54 -9.27
N PHE A 5 23.86 7.27 -9.59
CA PHE A 5 22.71 7.57 -8.72
C PHE A 5 22.93 7.10 -7.27
N VAL A 6 23.53 5.92 -7.10
CA VAL A 6 23.90 5.39 -5.78
C VAL A 6 24.90 6.32 -5.07
N SER A 7 25.97 6.73 -5.75
CA SER A 7 27.03 7.57 -5.18
C SER A 7 26.61 9.03 -4.92
N THR A 8 25.67 9.59 -5.69
CA THR A 8 25.25 11.00 -5.56
C THR A 8 23.99 11.18 -4.74
N ILE A 9 23.07 10.21 -4.76
CA ILE A 9 21.78 10.32 -4.09
C ILE A 9 21.77 9.44 -2.84
N LEU A 10 21.99 8.13 -2.95
CA LEU A 10 21.86 7.21 -1.81
C LEU A 10 22.93 7.42 -0.74
N ALA A 11 24.14 7.83 -1.15
CA ALA A 11 25.21 8.17 -0.20
C ALA A 11 24.99 9.50 0.54
N GLN A 12 23.95 10.27 0.19
CA GLN A 12 23.61 11.55 0.83
C GLN A 12 22.19 11.50 1.40
N PRO A 13 22.03 11.17 2.70
CA PRO A 13 20.72 10.93 3.32
C PRO A 13 19.71 12.07 3.14
N ALA A 14 20.16 13.33 3.19
CA ALA A 14 19.30 14.48 2.99
C ALA A 14 18.76 14.58 1.55
N ILE A 15 19.61 14.32 0.55
CA ILE A 15 19.22 14.35 -0.87
C ILE A 15 18.37 13.12 -1.19
N ALA A 16 18.73 11.93 -0.71
CA ALA A 16 17.90 10.74 -0.82
C ALA A 16 16.49 10.99 -0.25
N SER A 17 16.39 11.57 0.95
CA SER A 17 15.12 11.89 1.59
C SER A 17 14.25 12.81 0.72
N ILE A 18 14.85 13.86 0.13
CA ILE A 18 14.16 14.75 -0.80
C ILE A 18 13.74 13.99 -2.06
N VAL A 19 14.65 13.27 -2.71
CA VAL A 19 14.37 12.53 -3.95
C VAL A 19 13.26 11.51 -3.73
N PHE A 20 13.29 10.74 -2.66
CA PHE A 20 12.21 9.80 -2.33
C PHE A 20 10.94 10.49 -1.86
N ALA A 21 11.02 11.69 -1.27
CA ALA A 21 9.85 12.50 -0.93
C ALA A 21 9.17 13.16 -2.14
N PHE A 22 9.87 13.35 -3.27
CA PHE A 22 9.40 14.13 -4.43
C PHE A 22 9.33 13.34 -5.76
N GLN A 23 10.06 12.24 -5.94
CA GLN A 23 10.00 11.40 -7.15
C GLN A 23 8.96 10.29 -7.01
N LEU A 24 7.67 10.64 -6.91
CA LEU A 24 6.56 9.66 -6.85
C LEU A 24 6.80 8.52 -5.83
N GLY A 25 7.69 8.78 -4.87
CA GLY A 25 8.34 7.77 -4.07
C GLY A 25 7.46 7.52 -2.89
N VAL A 26 6.96 6.28 -2.80
CA VAL A 26 6.20 5.86 -1.64
C VAL A 26 7.08 6.09 -0.42
N TYR A 27 6.71 7.10 0.40
CA TYR A 27 7.43 7.38 1.64
C TYR A 27 7.59 6.07 2.41
N GLU A 28 8.71 5.88 3.12
CA GLU A 28 8.98 4.61 3.81
C GLU A 28 7.82 4.17 4.71
N ASP A 29 7.12 5.11 5.35
CA ASP A 29 5.95 4.83 6.20
C ASP A 29 4.71 4.35 5.43
N VAL A 30 4.66 4.58 4.13
CA VAL A 30 3.57 4.15 3.25
C VAL A 30 3.99 2.97 2.38
N ARG A 31 5.30 2.72 2.22
CA ARG A 31 5.83 1.65 1.35
C ARG A 31 5.31 0.29 1.76
N THR A 32 5.25 0.02 3.05
CA THR A 32 4.77 -1.25 3.60
C THR A 32 3.32 -1.52 3.20
N ALA A 33 2.45 -0.50 3.18
CA ALA A 33 1.07 -0.64 2.73
C ALA A 33 0.98 -0.98 1.23
N PHE A 34 1.74 -0.31 0.38
CA PHE A 34 1.76 -0.62 -1.06
C PHE A 34 2.34 -2.00 -1.35
N HIS A 35 3.40 -2.40 -0.63
CA HIS A 35 4.00 -3.72 -0.75
C HIS A 35 3.07 -4.82 -0.25
N ALA A 36 2.37 -4.59 0.87
CA ALA A 36 1.37 -5.54 1.37
C ALA A 36 0.25 -5.74 0.36
N CYS A 37 -0.22 -4.68 -0.31
CA CYS A 37 -1.07 -4.86 -1.47
C CYS A 37 -0.36 -5.68 -2.56
N SER A 38 0.80 -5.28 -3.06
CA SER A 38 1.40 -5.95 -4.23
C SER A 38 1.67 -7.45 -4.02
N GLU A 39 2.16 -7.85 -2.84
CA GLU A 39 2.65 -9.20 -2.57
C GLU A 39 1.71 -10.07 -1.72
N LEU A 40 0.82 -9.48 -0.93
CA LEU A 40 0.01 -10.22 0.07
C LEU A 40 -1.49 -10.17 -0.23
N ASP A 41 -1.87 -9.68 -1.41
CA ASP A 41 -3.21 -9.84 -1.96
C ASP A 41 -3.19 -10.59 -3.29
N GLU A 42 -4.32 -11.25 -3.58
CA GLU A 42 -4.61 -11.81 -4.88
C GLU A 42 -6.02 -11.37 -5.30
N PHE A 43 -6.15 -10.86 -6.53
CA PHE A 43 -7.44 -10.51 -7.10
C PHE A 43 -8.03 -11.72 -7.83
N ILE A 44 -9.17 -12.22 -7.33
CA ILE A 44 -9.90 -13.34 -7.94
C ILE A 44 -11.02 -12.77 -8.82
N ALA A 45 -10.81 -12.81 -10.14
CA ALA A 45 -11.72 -12.19 -11.11
C ALA A 45 -13.12 -12.83 -11.12
N GLU A 46 -13.20 -14.16 -10.96
CA GLU A 46 -14.47 -14.92 -10.96
C GLU A 46 -15.39 -14.51 -9.80
N GLN A 47 -14.79 -14.07 -8.69
CA GLN A 47 -15.49 -13.68 -7.47
C GLN A 47 -15.52 -12.17 -7.26
N CYS A 48 -14.87 -11.41 -8.15
CA CYS A 48 -14.70 -9.97 -8.08
C CYS A 48 -14.24 -9.51 -6.67
N CYS A 49 -13.26 -10.19 -6.09
CA CYS A 49 -12.81 -9.92 -4.73
C CYS A 49 -11.31 -10.06 -4.57
N TYR A 50 -10.78 -9.42 -3.53
CA TYR A 50 -9.41 -9.64 -3.08
C TYR A 50 -9.40 -10.68 -1.97
N VAL A 51 -8.44 -11.59 -2.06
CA VAL A 51 -8.08 -12.56 -1.04
C VAL A 51 -6.73 -12.12 -0.49
N CYS A 52 -6.70 -11.83 0.81
CA CYS A 52 -5.49 -11.39 1.49
C CYS A 52 -4.89 -12.52 2.34
N ASP A 53 -3.56 -12.56 2.38
CA ASP A 53 -2.83 -13.42 3.30
C ASP A 53 -3.13 -13.06 4.78
N ALA A 54 -3.00 -14.02 5.69
CA ALA A 54 -3.24 -13.82 7.12
C ALA A 54 -2.34 -12.71 7.72
N SER A 55 -1.15 -12.49 7.15
CA SER A 55 -0.21 -11.45 7.57
C SER A 55 -0.51 -10.07 6.95
N PHE A 56 -1.44 -9.96 6.00
CA PHE A 56 -1.70 -8.73 5.24
C PHE A 56 -1.93 -7.53 6.15
N GLY A 57 -2.79 -7.67 7.16
CA GLY A 57 -3.12 -6.57 8.04
C GLY A 57 -1.91 -6.04 8.79
N GLN A 58 -1.14 -6.95 9.39
CA GLN A 58 0.07 -6.61 10.13
C GLN A 58 1.15 -5.99 9.23
N ALA A 59 1.27 -6.45 7.98
CA ALA A 59 2.21 -5.88 7.01
C ALA A 59 1.74 -4.50 6.51
N PHE A 60 0.44 -4.32 6.30
CA PHE A 60 -0.14 -3.10 5.75
C PHE A 60 -0.14 -1.96 6.75
N ALA A 61 -0.59 -2.22 7.98
CA ALA A 61 -0.61 -1.26 9.08
C ALA A 61 -0.33 -1.97 10.41
N PRO A 62 0.96 -2.11 10.79
CA PRO A 62 1.38 -2.90 11.96
C PRO A 62 0.81 -2.42 13.30
N SER A 63 0.40 -1.16 13.37
CA SER A 63 -0.15 -0.51 14.56
C SER A 63 -1.68 -0.45 14.57
N ALA A 64 -2.34 -0.95 13.52
CA ALA A 64 -3.79 -0.95 13.43
C ALA A 64 -4.36 -2.25 13.99
N GLU A 65 -5.53 -2.17 14.60
CA GLU A 65 -6.30 -3.35 14.97
C GLU A 65 -7.00 -3.89 13.72
N TRP A 66 -6.63 -5.10 13.31
CA TRP A 66 -7.26 -5.79 12.19
C TRP A 66 -8.26 -6.81 12.70
N PRO A 67 -9.41 -6.97 12.02
CA PRO A 67 -10.37 -8.00 12.36
C PRO A 67 -9.69 -9.36 12.32
N SER A 68 -9.43 -9.89 13.51
CA SER A 68 -8.68 -11.12 13.76
C SER A 68 -9.68 -12.27 13.86
N ASP A 69 -10.47 -12.50 12.82
CA ASP A 69 -11.35 -13.69 12.81
C ASP A 69 -10.69 -14.82 11.99
N PRO A 70 -10.06 -15.80 12.67
CA PRO A 70 -9.44 -16.95 12.01
C PRO A 70 -10.47 -17.94 11.42
N THR A 71 -11.78 -17.76 11.65
CA THR A 71 -12.82 -18.67 11.12
C THR A 71 -13.35 -18.26 9.74
N THR A 72 -13.00 -17.06 9.24
CA THR A 72 -13.61 -16.49 8.03
C THR A 72 -12.80 -16.66 6.74
N GLY A 73 -11.65 -17.36 6.80
CA GLY A 73 -10.77 -17.49 5.64
C GLY A 73 -10.08 -16.16 5.28
N PRO A 74 -9.39 -16.07 4.13
CA PRO A 74 -8.72 -14.84 3.71
C PRO A 74 -9.71 -13.67 3.73
N VAL A 75 -9.28 -12.52 4.27
CA VAL A 75 -10.13 -11.32 4.36
C VAL A 75 -10.59 -10.95 2.98
N ARG A 76 -11.89 -11.17 2.71
CA ARG A 76 -12.50 -10.92 1.41
C ARG A 76 -12.91 -9.46 1.30
N PHE A 77 -12.13 -8.68 0.57
CA PHE A 77 -12.44 -7.27 0.32
C PHE A 77 -13.28 -7.09 -0.95
N SER A 78 -14.43 -7.77 -1.04
CA SER A 78 -15.35 -7.57 -2.17
C SER A 78 -15.85 -6.12 -2.25
N ALA A 79 -15.97 -5.43 -1.11
CA ALA A 79 -16.32 -4.01 -1.05
C ALA A 79 -15.24 -3.07 -1.61
N LEU A 80 -13.97 -3.51 -1.71
CA LEU A 80 -12.86 -2.68 -2.21
C LEU A 80 -12.57 -2.89 -3.70
N ALA A 81 -13.18 -3.92 -4.32
CA ALA A 81 -13.08 -4.18 -5.75
C ALA A 81 -13.99 -3.22 -6.54
N LEU A 82 -13.54 -1.97 -6.71
CA LEU A 82 -14.25 -0.99 -7.54
C LEU A 82 -14.34 -1.41 -9.01
N ASN A 83 -13.37 -2.18 -9.48
CA ASN A 83 -13.39 -2.80 -10.79
C ASN A 83 -13.54 -4.32 -10.66
N LYS A 84 -14.57 -4.86 -11.31
CA LYS A 84 -14.92 -6.30 -11.23
C LYS A 84 -14.05 -7.19 -12.12
N SER A 85 -13.33 -6.62 -13.08
CA SER A 85 -12.57 -7.38 -14.08
C SER A 85 -11.06 -7.23 -13.96
N ARG A 86 -10.57 -6.33 -13.10
CA ARG A 86 -9.14 -6.12 -12.88
C ARG A 86 -8.85 -5.54 -11.51
N ARG A 87 -7.61 -5.75 -11.06
CA ARG A 87 -7.03 -5.08 -9.92
C ARG A 87 -7.08 -3.54 -10.08
N ASP A 88 -7.41 -2.84 -9.01
CA ASP A 88 -7.43 -1.38 -8.96
C ASP A 88 -6.15 -0.90 -8.27
N ASP A 89 -5.38 -0.04 -8.94
CA ASP A 89 -4.14 0.52 -8.40
C ASP A 89 -4.39 1.36 -7.14
N ARG A 90 -5.62 1.86 -6.93
CA ARG A 90 -6.04 2.63 -5.76
C ARG A 90 -6.37 1.77 -4.54
N LEU A 91 -6.20 0.45 -4.64
CA LEU A 91 -6.51 -0.47 -3.55
C LEU A 91 -5.87 -0.07 -2.19
N PRO A 92 -4.59 0.35 -2.10
CA PRO A 92 -4.02 0.80 -0.83
C PRO A 92 -4.82 1.95 -0.20
N LEU A 93 -5.32 2.88 -1.02
CA LEU A 93 -6.15 3.98 -0.53
C LEU A 93 -7.49 3.46 0.00
N HIS A 94 -8.15 2.57 -0.73
CA HIS A 94 -9.44 2.02 -0.30
C HIS A 94 -9.33 1.22 0.99
N VAL A 95 -8.29 0.39 1.13
CA VAL A 95 -8.01 -0.38 2.35
C VAL A 95 -7.81 0.57 3.54
N ALA A 96 -7.02 1.64 3.36
CA ALA A 96 -6.78 2.62 4.43
C ALA A 96 -8.06 3.36 4.84
N ILE A 97 -8.91 3.74 3.88
CA ILE A 97 -10.20 4.40 4.16
C ILE A 97 -11.16 3.44 4.87
N TYR A 98 -11.30 2.22 4.36
CA TYR A 98 -12.21 1.21 4.90
C TYR A 98 -11.90 0.85 6.36
N ASN A 99 -10.61 0.74 6.69
CA ASN A 99 -10.15 0.46 8.06
C ASN A 99 -10.02 1.72 8.93
N GLY A 100 -10.46 2.89 8.46
CA GLY A 100 -10.44 4.13 9.24
C GLY A 100 -9.03 4.69 9.54
N LEU A 101 -8.02 4.33 8.76
CA LEU A 101 -6.61 4.67 8.97
C LEU A 101 -6.29 6.08 8.47
N LEU A 102 -6.93 7.10 9.06
CA LEU A 102 -6.84 8.50 8.61
C LEU A 102 -5.41 9.03 8.41
N PRO A 103 -4.43 8.77 9.30
CA PRO A 103 -3.05 9.22 9.07
C PRO A 103 -2.45 8.61 7.79
N LEU A 104 -2.63 7.31 7.59
CA LEU A 104 -2.13 6.58 6.42
C LEU A 104 -2.82 7.05 5.14
N THR A 105 -4.14 7.22 5.16
CA THR A 105 -4.93 7.77 4.04
C THR A 105 -4.37 9.12 3.58
N LYS A 106 -4.13 10.05 4.52
CA LYS A 106 -3.56 11.37 4.20
C LYS A 106 -2.15 11.25 3.60
N ARG A 107 -1.34 10.30 4.07
CA ARG A 107 0.02 10.07 3.55
C ARG A 107 -0.01 9.46 2.15
N ILE A 108 -0.89 8.48 1.90
CA ILE A 108 -1.12 7.90 0.57
C ILE A 108 -1.52 8.99 -0.42
N LEU A 109 -2.51 9.83 -0.09
CA LEU A 109 -2.96 10.92 -0.97
C LEU A 109 -1.88 11.97 -1.26
N ARG A 110 -1.00 12.24 -0.29
CA ARG A 110 0.16 13.13 -0.52
C ARG A 110 1.18 12.51 -1.47
N CYS A 111 1.37 11.20 -1.40
CA CYS A 111 2.29 10.47 -2.28
C CYS A 111 1.72 10.24 -3.69
N ARG A 112 0.42 9.94 -3.77
CA ARG A 112 -0.33 9.60 -4.97
C ARG A 112 -1.61 10.42 -5.04
N PRO A 113 -1.51 11.73 -5.35
CA PRO A 113 -2.67 12.60 -5.45
C PRO A 113 -3.63 12.18 -6.57
N ASP A 114 -3.14 11.41 -7.55
CA ASP A 114 -3.93 10.80 -8.63
C ASP A 114 -4.89 9.70 -8.17
N PHE A 115 -4.77 9.24 -6.92
CA PHE A 115 -5.71 8.29 -6.33
C PHE A 115 -6.98 8.92 -5.77
N ALA A 116 -7.02 10.25 -5.64
CA ALA A 116 -8.17 11.01 -5.14
C ALA A 116 -9.37 11.00 -6.11
#